data_AF-A0A158KG35-F1
#
_entry.id   AF-A0A158KG35-F1
#
_cell.length_a   1.000
_cell.length_b   1.000
_cell.length_c   1.000
_cell.angle_alpha   90.00
_cell.angle_beta   90.00
_cell.angle_gamma   90.00
#
_symmetry.space_group_name_H-M   'P 1'
#
loop_
_entity.id
_entity.type
_entity.pdbx_description
1 polymer ?
#
loop_
_entity_poly.entity_id
_entity_poly.type
_entity_poly.pdbx_seq_one_letter_code
_entity_poly.pdbx_strand_id
1 'polypeptide(L)'
;MTSNSPITVVAYSRNGLDLTATYLSDAAFVVPEILSAQFSDALTQWKAQLAFDSVRVQPSSVLIRNDAVELTGGPIHYSELRALKQCLKNLRRDSPDAFERLPAGYMSSIGLVVLVISADGLMLAALRGDKVAVHANEWTLGLGEGLEAKDFQAGTLEPAVLRALSEELHIVEADVPAAALKVLGLMHSHETLDITVVAVADMRGAGPAFAASDILRRAATADDAWEHAQLLFIPTDRESLDRTITASARAAVPGMYVVFDMLAGYLSSR
;
A
#
# COMPACT_ATOMS: atom_id res chain seq x y z
N MET A 1 3.45 -8.52 -27.24
CA MET A 1 4.47 -8.41 -26.19
C MET A 1 3.77 -8.67 -24.86
N THR A 2 4.00 -9.82 -24.24
CA THR A 2 3.50 -10.11 -22.89
C THR A 2 4.22 -9.20 -21.91
N SER A 3 3.58 -8.10 -21.53
CA SER A 3 4.03 -7.27 -20.43
C SER A 3 3.87 -8.09 -19.15
N ASN A 4 4.93 -8.75 -18.70
CA ASN A 4 4.96 -9.35 -17.37
C ASN A 4 4.96 -8.18 -16.37
N SER A 5 3.81 -7.90 -15.76
CA SER A 5 3.70 -6.92 -14.68
C SER A 5 4.76 -7.21 -13.61
N PRO A 6 5.47 -6.20 -13.08
CA PRO A 6 6.39 -6.38 -11.95
C PRO A 6 5.68 -6.76 -10.64
N ILE A 7 4.35 -6.86 -10.67
CA ILE A 7 3.50 -7.16 -9.53
C ILE A 7 2.80 -8.50 -9.74
N THR A 8 2.81 -9.35 -8.71
CA THR A 8 2.03 -10.60 -8.66
C THR A 8 0.99 -10.54 -7.55
N VAL A 9 -0.22 -11.04 -7.85
CA VAL A 9 -1.25 -11.27 -6.83
C VAL A 9 -0.88 -12.50 -6.01
N VAL A 10 -0.77 -12.32 -4.70
CA VAL A 10 -0.42 -13.37 -3.73
C VAL A 10 -1.68 -14.07 -3.23
N ALA A 11 -2.70 -13.29 -2.85
CA ALA A 11 -4.02 -13.77 -2.47
C ALA A 11 -5.08 -12.78 -2.95
N TYR A 12 -6.28 -13.26 -3.24
CA TYR A 12 -7.40 -12.41 -3.65
C TYR A 12 -8.75 -13.10 -3.38
N SER A 13 -9.70 -12.33 -2.84
CA SER A 13 -11.09 -12.74 -2.70
C SER A 13 -12.03 -11.61 -3.11
N ARG A 14 -13.06 -11.95 -3.89
CA ARG A 14 -14.13 -11.02 -4.28
C ARG A 14 -15.07 -10.65 -3.14
N ASN A 15 -15.05 -11.42 -2.05
CA ASN A 15 -15.94 -11.21 -0.90
C ASN A 15 -15.19 -10.72 0.34
N GLY A 16 -13.86 -10.59 0.22
CA GLY A 16 -12.95 -10.26 1.30
C GLY A 16 -12.18 -11.48 1.81
N LEU A 17 -10.93 -11.26 2.17
CA LEU A 17 -10.05 -12.20 2.86
C LEU A 17 -10.25 -12.08 4.37
N ASP A 18 -10.12 -13.20 5.06
CA ASP A 18 -9.94 -13.24 6.51
C ASP A 18 -8.45 -13.10 6.82
N LEU A 19 -8.01 -11.87 7.08
CA LEU A 19 -6.60 -11.55 7.29
C LEU A 19 -6.31 -11.37 8.77
N THR A 20 -5.40 -12.19 9.28
CA THR A 20 -4.82 -12.04 10.62
C THR A 20 -3.35 -11.64 10.53
N ALA A 21 -2.92 -10.83 11.49
CA ALA A 21 -1.55 -10.33 11.59
C ALA A 21 -0.94 -10.71 12.94
N THR A 22 0.30 -11.21 12.92
CA THR A 22 1.09 -11.55 14.11
C THR A 22 2.36 -10.72 14.13
N TYR A 23 2.53 -9.90 15.16
CA TYR A 23 3.74 -9.12 15.39
C TYR A 23 4.74 -9.89 16.26
N LEU A 24 5.97 -10.05 15.77
CA LEU A 24 7.07 -10.65 16.51
C LEU A 24 8.02 -9.56 17.01
N SER A 25 7.78 -9.03 18.22
CA SER A 25 8.56 -7.91 18.76
C SER A 25 10.06 -8.16 18.88
N ASP A 26 10.44 -9.41 19.12
CA ASP A 26 11.83 -9.82 19.38
C ASP A 26 12.51 -10.39 18.13
N ALA A 27 11.81 -10.42 16.99
CA ALA A 27 12.39 -10.88 15.73
C ALA A 27 13.46 -9.89 15.25
N ALA A 28 14.63 -10.43 14.89
CA ALA A 28 15.69 -9.63 14.31
C ALA A 28 15.32 -9.23 12.88
N PHE A 29 15.51 -7.95 12.56
CA PHE A 29 15.49 -7.44 11.19
C PHE A 29 16.55 -8.16 10.33
N VAL A 30 16.16 -8.63 9.14
CA VAL A 30 16.99 -9.42 8.25
C VAL A 30 17.47 -8.60 7.05
N VAL A 31 18.79 -8.46 6.93
CA VAL A 31 19.50 -7.97 5.75
C VAL A 31 20.11 -9.17 5.02
N PRO A 32 19.78 -9.39 3.73
CA PRO A 32 20.46 -10.41 2.91
C PRO A 32 21.96 -10.18 2.88
N GLU A 33 22.75 -11.24 3.06
CA GLU A 33 24.22 -11.16 3.20
C GLU A 33 24.89 -10.38 2.07
N ILE A 34 24.39 -10.53 0.83
CA ILE A 34 24.89 -9.82 -0.35
C ILE A 34 24.78 -8.29 -0.25
N LEU A 35 23.88 -7.78 0.61
CA LEU A 35 23.66 -6.36 0.82
C LEU A 35 24.45 -5.82 2.03
N SER A 36 24.96 -6.69 2.92
CA SER A 36 25.55 -6.30 4.20
C SER A 36 26.67 -5.27 4.07
N ALA A 37 27.50 -5.38 3.03
CA ALA A 37 28.60 -4.45 2.80
C ALA A 37 28.14 -3.01 2.47
N GLN A 38 27.00 -2.87 1.77
CA GLN A 38 26.44 -1.55 1.41
C GLN A 38 25.53 -1.00 2.50
N PHE A 39 24.91 -1.89 3.29
CA PHE A 39 23.84 -1.54 4.21
C PHE A 39 24.31 -0.62 5.35
N SER A 40 25.48 -0.88 5.94
CA SER A 40 25.99 -0.08 7.06
C SER A 40 26.22 1.40 6.71
N ASP A 41 26.76 1.65 5.50
CA ASP A 41 27.01 3.01 5.02
C ASP A 41 25.69 3.72 4.70
N ALA A 42 24.77 3.02 4.00
CA ALA A 42 23.44 3.55 3.71
C ALA A 42 22.66 3.87 5.00
N LEU A 43 22.73 3.00 6.02
CA LEU A 43 22.05 3.21 7.29
C LEU A 43 22.57 4.45 8.02
N THR A 44 23.90 4.63 8.06
CA THR A 44 24.52 5.84 8.65
C THR A 44 24.01 7.10 7.95
N GLN A 45 23.93 7.08 6.62
CA GLN A 45 23.42 8.19 5.83
C GLN A 45 21.95 8.49 6.16
N TRP A 46 21.07 7.49 6.16
CA TRP A 46 19.64 7.70 6.40
C TRP A 46 19.34 8.15 7.83
N LYS A 47 20.04 7.60 8.84
CA LYS A 47 19.92 8.06 10.23
C LYS A 47 20.26 9.53 10.41
N ALA A 48 21.20 10.07 9.62
CA ALA A 48 21.56 11.47 9.68
C ALA A 48 20.59 12.40 8.93
N GLN A 49 19.80 11.87 7.99
CA GLN A 49 18.94 12.66 7.10
C GLN A 49 17.46 12.67 7.51
N LEU A 50 17.00 11.64 8.22
CA LEU A 50 15.59 11.50 8.58
C LEU A 50 15.24 12.34 9.81
N ALA A 51 14.10 13.05 9.73
CA ALA A 51 13.55 13.82 10.84
C ALA A 51 12.88 12.94 11.91
N PHE A 52 12.49 11.71 11.54
CA PHE A 52 11.83 10.74 12.39
C PHE A 52 12.18 9.32 11.95
N ASP A 53 12.11 8.36 12.88
CA ASP A 53 12.46 6.96 12.64
C ASP A 53 11.41 6.03 13.25
N SER A 54 10.26 5.89 12.56
CA SER A 54 9.15 5.05 13.03
C SER A 54 9.45 3.56 12.84
N VAL A 55 8.76 2.70 13.60
CA VAL A 55 8.89 1.24 13.49
C VAL A 55 7.88 0.70 12.51
N ARG A 56 8.37 0.23 11.37
CA ARG A 56 7.62 -0.48 10.33
C ARG A 56 7.71 -1.98 10.53
N VAL A 57 7.12 -2.74 9.63
CA VAL A 57 7.13 -4.21 9.67
C VAL A 57 7.87 -4.79 8.46
N GLN A 58 8.82 -5.68 8.74
CA GLN A 58 9.40 -6.59 7.74
C GLN A 58 8.65 -7.93 7.84
N PRO A 59 7.92 -8.35 6.80
CA PRO A 59 7.26 -9.65 6.79
C PRO A 59 8.28 -10.80 6.82
N SER A 60 8.00 -11.81 7.64
CA SER A 60 8.78 -13.05 7.72
C SER A 60 8.03 -14.24 7.12
N SER A 61 6.70 -14.22 7.12
CA SER A 61 5.89 -15.27 6.48
C SER A 61 4.51 -14.76 6.05
N VAL A 62 4.02 -15.32 4.95
CA VAL A 62 2.63 -15.20 4.49
C VAL A 62 2.10 -16.62 4.28
N LEU A 63 1.09 -17.02 5.03
CA LEU A 63 0.43 -18.32 4.87
C LEU A 63 -0.99 -18.10 4.33
N ILE A 64 -1.37 -18.89 3.33
CA ILE A 64 -2.64 -18.74 2.63
C ILE A 64 -3.36 -20.07 2.65
N ARG A 65 -4.61 -20.07 3.13
CA ARG A 65 -5.49 -21.25 3.17
C ARG A 65 -6.89 -20.84 2.76
N ASN A 66 -7.22 -21.05 1.48
CA ASN A 66 -8.44 -20.53 0.86
C ASN A 66 -8.50 -18.99 1.01
N ASP A 67 -9.58 -18.47 1.61
CA ASP A 67 -9.76 -17.04 1.86
C ASP A 67 -9.08 -16.55 3.15
N ALA A 68 -8.46 -17.43 3.95
CA ALA A 68 -7.73 -17.07 5.14
C ALA A 68 -6.26 -16.77 4.85
N VAL A 69 -5.77 -15.64 5.35
CA VAL A 69 -4.37 -15.21 5.24
C VAL A 69 -3.80 -14.92 6.62
N GLU A 70 -2.69 -15.54 6.94
CA GLU A 70 -1.91 -15.27 8.16
C GLU A 70 -0.62 -14.55 7.77
N LEU A 71 -0.47 -13.32 8.26
CA LEU A 71 0.73 -12.50 8.08
C LEU A 71 1.55 -12.48 9.37
N THR A 72 2.84 -12.74 9.26
CA THR A 72 3.78 -12.60 10.38
C THR A 72 4.91 -11.67 9.98
N GLY A 73 5.29 -10.77 10.88
CA GLY A 73 6.39 -9.85 10.64
C GLY A 73 7.04 -9.35 11.93
N GLY A 74 8.27 -8.86 11.79
CA GLY A 74 9.07 -8.27 12.86
C GLY A 74 9.34 -6.78 12.64
N PRO A 75 9.91 -6.09 13.64
CA PRO A 75 10.26 -4.69 13.52
C PRO A 75 11.32 -4.45 12.43
N ILE A 76 11.17 -3.33 11.73
CA ILE A 76 12.24 -2.68 10.97
C ILE A 76 12.11 -1.17 11.17
N HIS A 77 13.19 -0.51 11.60
CA HIS A 77 13.18 0.95 11.70
C HIS A 77 13.09 1.58 10.32
N TYR A 78 12.43 2.72 10.20
CA TYR A 78 12.26 3.41 8.93
C TYR A 78 13.59 3.79 8.27
N SER A 79 14.60 4.14 9.07
CA SER A 79 15.98 4.36 8.59
C SER A 79 16.61 3.09 8.01
N GLU A 80 16.40 1.95 8.66
CA GLU A 80 16.84 0.62 8.17
C GLU A 80 16.11 0.24 6.89
N LEU A 81 14.80 0.48 6.83
CA LEU A 81 14.00 0.25 5.62
C LEU A 81 14.53 1.08 4.46
N ARG A 82 14.79 2.38 4.66
CA ARG A 82 15.30 3.26 3.61
C ARG A 82 16.68 2.83 3.12
N ALA A 83 17.57 2.45 4.04
CA ALA A 83 18.87 1.89 3.70
C ALA A 83 18.75 0.59 2.89
N LEU A 84 17.89 -0.35 3.34
CA LEU A 84 17.64 -1.62 2.66
C LEU A 84 17.10 -1.38 1.24
N LYS A 85 16.13 -0.48 1.07
CA LYS A 85 15.54 -0.14 -0.23
C LYS A 85 16.57 0.44 -1.19
N GLN A 86 17.47 1.28 -0.71
CA GLN A 86 18.58 1.80 -1.50
C GLN A 86 19.52 0.67 -1.94
N CYS A 87 19.91 -0.23 -1.02
CA CYS A 87 20.76 -1.38 -1.34
C CYS A 87 20.11 -2.33 -2.34
N LEU A 88 18.82 -2.64 -2.20
CA LEU A 88 18.06 -3.46 -3.14
C LEU A 88 17.99 -2.81 -4.53
N LYS A 89 17.73 -1.49 -4.59
CA LYS A 89 17.72 -0.73 -5.84
C LYS A 89 19.09 -0.77 -6.53
N ASN A 90 20.17 -0.58 -5.78
CA ASN A 90 21.54 -0.67 -6.31
C ASN A 90 21.82 -2.09 -6.81
N LEU A 91 21.51 -3.14 -6.03
CA LEU A 91 21.73 -4.53 -6.43
C LEU A 91 20.98 -4.87 -7.72
N ARG A 92 19.70 -4.48 -7.84
CA ARG A 92 18.92 -4.69 -9.06
C ARG A 92 19.53 -4.00 -10.28
N ARG A 93 20.07 -2.79 -10.11
CA ARG A 93 20.71 -2.04 -11.20
C ARG A 93 22.07 -2.61 -11.58
N ASP A 94 22.90 -2.91 -10.58
CA ASP A 94 24.32 -3.21 -10.75
C ASP A 94 24.58 -4.71 -10.96
N SER A 95 23.67 -5.59 -10.50
CA SER A 95 23.77 -7.05 -10.66
C SER A 95 22.38 -7.73 -10.63
N PRO A 96 21.59 -7.66 -11.73
CA PRO A 96 20.25 -8.26 -11.81
C PRO A 96 20.21 -9.76 -11.43
N ASP A 97 21.16 -10.57 -11.95
CA ASP A 97 21.25 -12.00 -11.63
C ASP A 97 21.51 -12.27 -10.14
N ALA A 98 22.14 -11.32 -9.45
CA ALA A 98 22.36 -11.42 -8.01
C ALA A 98 21.11 -11.03 -7.22
N PHE A 99 20.34 -10.07 -7.71
CA PHE A 99 19.02 -9.71 -7.18
C PHE A 99 18.03 -10.88 -7.29
N GLU A 100 17.99 -11.57 -8.44
CA GLU A 100 17.14 -12.76 -8.63
C GLU A 100 17.52 -13.95 -7.73
N ARG A 101 18.76 -13.97 -7.21
CA ARG A 101 19.27 -14.99 -6.28
C ARG A 101 19.11 -14.62 -4.80
N LEU A 102 18.43 -13.52 -4.49
CA LEU A 102 18.02 -13.24 -3.11
C LEU A 102 17.23 -14.43 -2.54
N PRO A 103 17.25 -14.64 -1.19
CA PRO A 103 16.56 -15.76 -0.58
C PRO A 103 15.10 -15.86 -1.04
N ALA A 104 14.68 -17.06 -1.43
CA ALA A 104 13.31 -17.28 -1.90
C ALA A 104 12.31 -16.86 -0.81
N GLY A 105 11.31 -16.05 -1.19
CA GLY A 105 10.32 -15.51 -0.27
C GLY A 105 10.81 -14.35 0.59
N TYR A 106 12.01 -13.78 0.34
CA TYR A 106 12.45 -12.57 1.01
C TYR A 106 11.52 -11.40 0.72
N MET A 107 11.03 -10.76 1.78
CA MET A 107 10.17 -9.59 1.74
C MET A 107 10.86 -8.46 2.50
N SER A 108 10.83 -7.27 1.92
CA SER A 108 11.54 -6.11 2.45
C SER A 108 10.68 -5.29 3.42
N SER A 109 9.42 -5.04 3.06
CA SER A 109 8.44 -4.36 3.90
C SER A 109 7.02 -4.70 3.48
N ILE A 110 6.06 -4.23 4.27
CA ILE A 110 4.64 -4.31 3.97
C ILE A 110 3.97 -2.94 4.03
N GLY A 111 3.13 -2.69 3.03
CA GLY A 111 2.28 -1.51 2.93
C GLY A 111 0.80 -1.87 2.81
N LEU A 112 -0.03 -0.84 2.79
CA LEU A 112 -1.47 -0.90 2.63
C LEU A 112 -1.89 0.04 1.51
N VAL A 113 -2.79 -0.42 0.65
CA VAL A 113 -3.55 0.44 -0.26
C VAL A 113 -5.01 0.35 0.12
N VAL A 114 -5.65 1.50 0.35
CA VAL A 114 -7.08 1.59 0.65
C VAL A 114 -7.82 2.16 -0.55
N LEU A 115 -8.52 1.29 -1.26
CA LEU A 115 -9.48 1.66 -2.29
C LEU A 115 -10.69 2.34 -1.63
N VAL A 116 -11.04 3.55 -2.04
CA VAL A 116 -12.19 4.26 -1.49
C VAL A 116 -13.28 4.36 -2.54
N ILE A 117 -14.48 3.86 -2.21
CA ILE A 117 -15.70 4.07 -3.01
C ILE A 117 -16.61 5.02 -2.25
N SER A 118 -16.99 6.14 -2.87
CA SER A 118 -17.90 7.10 -2.29
C SER A 118 -19.33 6.55 -2.16
N ALA A 119 -20.17 7.25 -1.40
CA ALA A 119 -21.60 6.95 -1.33
C ALA A 119 -22.29 6.98 -2.71
N ASP A 120 -21.76 7.79 -3.63
CA ASP A 120 -22.27 7.93 -5.00
C ASP A 120 -21.73 6.85 -5.96
N GLY A 121 -20.92 5.91 -5.47
CA GLY A 121 -20.38 4.79 -6.26
C GLY A 121 -19.18 5.15 -7.13
N LEU A 122 -18.51 6.27 -6.86
CA LEU A 122 -17.28 6.67 -7.54
C LEU A 122 -16.06 6.15 -6.78
N MET A 123 -14.98 5.80 -7.49
CA MET A 123 -13.72 5.42 -6.87
C MET A 123 -12.73 6.58 -6.79
N LEU A 124 -11.96 6.62 -5.71
CA LEU A 124 -10.90 7.60 -5.53
C LEU A 124 -9.64 7.23 -6.32
N ALA A 125 -9.19 8.14 -7.17
CA ALA A 125 -7.85 8.18 -7.75
C ALA A 125 -7.07 9.35 -7.14
N ALA A 126 -5.78 9.15 -6.93
CA ALA A 126 -4.91 10.14 -6.32
C ALA A 126 -3.64 10.34 -7.17
N LEU A 127 -3.30 11.61 -7.44
CA LEU A 127 -2.00 11.98 -7.98
C LEU A 127 -1.08 12.29 -6.81
N ARG A 128 -0.03 11.50 -6.66
CA ARG A 128 0.93 11.62 -5.56
C ARG A 128 1.69 12.94 -5.65
N GLY A 129 1.94 13.56 -4.50
CA GLY A 129 2.69 14.80 -4.36
C GLY A 129 4.13 14.68 -4.87
N ASP A 130 4.76 15.82 -5.14
CA ASP A 130 6.12 15.89 -5.67
C ASP A 130 7.21 15.57 -4.63
N LYS A 131 6.88 15.71 -3.34
CA LYS A 131 7.76 15.41 -2.20
C LYS A 131 7.68 13.97 -1.72
N VAL A 132 6.76 13.17 -2.26
CA VAL A 132 6.60 11.77 -1.85
C VAL A 132 7.82 10.97 -2.28
N ALA A 133 8.42 10.22 -1.35
CA ALA A 133 9.72 9.58 -1.57
C ALA A 133 9.71 8.47 -2.65
N VAL A 134 8.54 7.91 -2.97
CA VAL A 134 8.39 6.80 -3.92
C VAL A 134 7.21 7.12 -4.84
N HIS A 135 7.46 7.05 -6.16
CA HIS A 135 6.46 7.35 -7.20
C HIS A 135 5.84 8.75 -7.09
N ALA A 136 6.67 9.78 -6.86
CA ALA A 136 6.25 11.18 -6.87
C ALA A 136 5.65 11.57 -8.23
N ASN A 137 4.55 12.34 -8.23
CA ASN A 137 3.84 12.77 -9.45
C ASN A 137 3.33 11.62 -10.33
N GLU A 138 3.07 10.45 -9.75
CA GLU A 138 2.42 9.32 -10.41
C GLU A 138 1.01 9.11 -9.85
N TRP A 139 0.10 8.63 -10.70
CA TRP A 139 -1.26 8.27 -10.31
C TRP A 139 -1.27 6.94 -9.55
N THR A 140 -2.07 6.89 -8.49
CA THR A 140 -2.45 5.66 -7.79
C THR A 140 -3.96 5.55 -7.71
N LEU A 141 -4.45 4.37 -7.32
CA LEU A 141 -5.85 4.13 -6.99
C LEU A 141 -5.97 3.98 -5.48
N GLY A 142 -6.80 4.82 -4.86
CA GLY A 142 -6.94 4.88 -3.41
C GLY A 142 -5.79 5.58 -2.67
N LEU A 143 -5.76 5.35 -1.36
CA LEU A 143 -4.80 5.89 -0.39
C LEU A 143 -3.67 4.88 -0.16
N GLY A 144 -2.48 5.33 0.22
CA GLY A 144 -1.29 4.46 0.27
C GLY A 144 -0.45 4.66 1.52
N GLU A 145 -0.41 3.64 2.37
CA GLU A 145 0.16 3.71 3.71
C GLU A 145 1.29 2.70 3.92
N GLY A 146 2.27 3.08 4.75
CA GLY A 146 3.21 2.13 5.33
C GLY A 146 2.59 1.49 6.57
N LEU A 147 2.64 0.16 6.70
CA LEU A 147 2.16 -0.48 7.93
C LEU A 147 3.21 -0.37 9.04
N GLU A 148 2.73 -0.04 10.24
CA GLU A 148 3.53 0.11 11.45
C GLU A 148 3.38 -1.09 12.37
N ALA A 149 4.31 -1.24 13.32
CA ALA A 149 4.23 -2.29 14.33
C ALA A 149 2.88 -2.30 15.09
N LYS A 150 2.34 -1.11 15.40
CA LYS A 150 1.03 -0.95 16.07
C LYS A 150 -0.12 -1.56 15.28
N ASP A 151 -0.03 -1.54 13.95
CA ASP A 151 -1.07 -2.08 13.06
C ASP A 151 -1.10 -3.62 13.16
N PHE A 152 0.05 -4.28 13.29
CA PHE A 152 0.13 -5.73 13.49
C PHE A 152 -0.25 -6.14 14.91
N GLN A 153 0.00 -5.29 15.92
CA GLN A 153 -0.36 -5.56 17.32
C GLN A 153 -1.87 -5.64 17.54
N ALA A 154 -2.68 -5.08 16.63
CA ALA A 154 -4.13 -5.19 16.68
C ALA A 154 -4.66 -6.58 16.32
N GLY A 155 -3.83 -7.44 15.70
CA GLY A 155 -4.22 -8.78 15.25
C GLY A 155 -4.94 -8.81 13.90
N THR A 156 -5.45 -7.68 13.43
CA THR A 156 -6.09 -7.47 12.12
C THR A 156 -5.66 -6.12 11.53
N LEU A 157 -6.00 -5.84 10.27
CA LEU A 157 -5.56 -4.62 9.59
C LEU A 157 -6.64 -3.55 9.37
N GLU A 158 -7.89 -3.78 9.83
CA GLU A 158 -8.94 -2.75 9.79
C GLU A 158 -8.53 -1.45 10.50
N PRO A 159 -7.84 -1.46 11.67
CA PRO A 159 -7.39 -0.22 12.29
C PRO A 159 -6.42 0.59 11.42
N ALA A 160 -5.58 -0.08 10.62
CA ALA A 160 -4.69 0.60 9.67
C ALA A 160 -5.47 1.24 8.52
N VAL A 161 -6.54 0.59 8.04
CA VAL A 161 -7.45 1.14 7.03
C VAL A 161 -8.14 2.39 7.55
N LEU A 162 -8.67 2.33 8.78
CA LEU A 162 -9.32 3.47 9.42
C LEU A 162 -8.34 4.63 9.66
N ARG A 163 -7.11 4.31 10.07
CA ARG A 163 -6.04 5.30 10.20
C ARG A 163 -5.78 6.03 8.88
N ALA A 164 -5.59 5.29 7.78
CA ALA A 164 -5.39 5.88 6.44
C ALA A 164 -6.54 6.84 6.04
N LEU A 165 -7.79 6.40 6.26
CA LEU A 165 -8.98 7.22 5.99
C LEU A 165 -9.04 8.47 6.87
N SER A 166 -8.60 8.36 8.13
CA SER A 166 -8.59 9.47 9.08
C SER A 166 -7.50 10.49 8.74
N GLU A 167 -6.27 10.03 8.49
CA GLU A 167 -5.10 10.87 8.21
C GLU A 167 -5.26 11.59 6.86
N GLU A 168 -5.62 10.87 5.80
CA GLU A 168 -5.64 11.45 4.44
C GLU A 168 -6.98 12.10 4.06
N LEU A 169 -8.11 11.64 4.60
CA LEU A 169 -9.45 12.11 4.20
C LEU A 169 -10.28 12.71 5.34
N HIS A 170 -9.78 12.76 6.57
CA HIS A 170 -10.54 13.21 7.75
C HIS A 170 -11.88 12.46 7.91
N ILE A 171 -11.90 11.16 7.61
CA ILE A 171 -13.03 10.27 7.85
C ILE A 171 -12.79 9.52 9.16
N VAL A 172 -13.63 9.75 10.16
CA VAL A 172 -13.47 9.20 11.51
C VAL A 172 -14.14 7.83 11.61
N GLU A 173 -13.56 6.92 12.41
CA GLU A 173 -14.04 5.55 12.63
C GLU A 173 -15.53 5.47 12.98
N ALA A 174 -16.04 6.39 13.81
CA ALA A 174 -17.45 6.43 14.20
C ALA A 174 -18.41 6.59 13.00
N ASP A 175 -17.92 7.11 11.88
CA ASP A 175 -18.71 7.30 10.68
C ASP A 175 -18.75 6.01 9.81
N VAL A 176 -17.72 5.14 9.89
CA VAL A 176 -17.54 4.02 8.94
C VAL A 176 -18.23 2.74 9.42
N PRO A 177 -19.24 2.22 8.69
CA PRO A 177 -19.82 0.92 9.03
C PRO A 177 -18.77 -0.18 8.90
N ALA A 178 -18.62 -1.07 9.89
CA ALA A 178 -17.66 -2.17 9.82
C ALA A 178 -17.81 -3.05 8.55
N ALA A 179 -19.03 -3.18 8.01
CA ALA A 179 -19.30 -3.90 6.77
C ALA A 179 -18.77 -3.22 5.50
N ALA A 180 -18.42 -1.93 5.57
CA ALA A 180 -17.85 -1.16 4.47
C ALA A 180 -16.37 -1.50 4.24
N LEU A 181 -15.68 -2.06 5.24
CA LEU A 181 -14.27 -2.39 5.15
C LEU A 181 -14.06 -3.86 4.79
N LYS A 182 -13.23 -4.12 3.78
CA LYS A 182 -12.80 -5.48 3.40
C LYS A 182 -11.35 -5.47 2.95
N VAL A 183 -10.57 -6.47 3.38
CA VAL A 183 -9.29 -6.78 2.75
C VAL A 183 -9.59 -7.60 1.50
N LEU A 184 -9.23 -7.12 0.31
CA LEU A 184 -9.49 -7.83 -0.95
C LEU A 184 -8.36 -8.79 -1.32
N GLY A 185 -7.12 -8.40 -1.07
CA GLY A 185 -5.98 -9.12 -1.62
C GLY A 185 -4.64 -8.70 -1.04
N LEU A 186 -3.63 -9.46 -1.45
CA LEU A 186 -2.23 -9.14 -1.25
C LEU A 186 -1.53 -9.17 -2.60
N MET A 187 -0.64 -8.22 -2.82
CA MET A 187 0.24 -8.21 -3.99
C MET A 187 1.69 -8.13 -3.58
N HIS A 188 2.57 -8.70 -4.39
CA HIS A 188 4.00 -8.68 -4.21
C HIS A 188 4.67 -7.95 -5.37
N SER A 189 5.49 -6.96 -5.06
CA SER A 189 6.33 -6.26 -6.02
C SER A 189 7.66 -6.98 -6.18
N HIS A 190 7.95 -7.51 -7.37
CA HIS A 190 9.24 -8.15 -7.66
C HIS A 190 10.39 -7.15 -7.80
N GLU A 191 10.07 -5.86 -7.89
CA GLU A 191 11.06 -4.80 -8.03
C GLU A 191 11.57 -4.28 -6.70
N THR A 192 10.64 -4.12 -5.75
CA THR A 192 10.92 -3.56 -4.43
C THR A 192 10.87 -4.60 -3.33
N LEU A 193 10.39 -5.82 -3.63
CA LEU A 193 10.15 -6.93 -2.70
C LEU A 193 9.17 -6.53 -1.60
N ASP A 194 8.21 -5.67 -1.92
CA ASP A 194 7.15 -5.25 -1.02
C ASP A 194 5.95 -6.17 -1.11
N ILE A 195 5.38 -6.49 0.06
CA ILE A 195 4.00 -6.94 0.12
C ILE A 195 3.10 -5.72 0.28
N THR A 196 1.99 -5.69 -0.42
CA THR A 196 0.97 -4.66 -0.25
C THR A 196 -0.37 -5.33 -0.01
N VAL A 197 -0.97 -5.01 1.12
CA VAL A 197 -2.35 -5.37 1.43
C VAL A 197 -3.25 -4.41 0.66
N VAL A 198 -4.22 -4.95 -0.06
CA VAL A 198 -5.22 -4.16 -0.78
C VAL A 198 -6.52 -4.29 -0.03
N ALA A 199 -6.97 -3.19 0.56
CA ALA A 199 -8.25 -3.08 1.24
C ALA A 199 -9.19 -2.18 0.44
N VAL A 200 -10.48 -2.32 0.70
CA VAL A 200 -11.53 -1.42 0.19
C VAL A 200 -12.35 -0.88 1.34
N ALA A 201 -12.66 0.40 1.25
CA ALA A 201 -13.65 1.12 2.03
C ALA A 201 -14.81 1.50 1.10
N ASP A 202 -15.84 0.66 1.08
CA ASP A 202 -17.01 0.81 0.21
C ASP A 202 -18.13 1.53 0.95
N MET A 203 -18.23 2.85 0.75
CA MET A 203 -19.17 3.71 1.44
C MET A 203 -20.53 3.84 0.73
N ARG A 204 -20.81 3.00 -0.28
CA ARG A 204 -22.12 3.00 -0.94
C ARG A 204 -23.23 2.77 0.07
N GLY A 205 -24.19 3.68 0.10
CA GLY A 205 -25.30 3.64 1.07
C GLY A 205 -24.98 4.17 2.47
N ALA A 206 -23.76 4.64 2.75
CA ALA A 206 -23.36 5.21 4.05
C ALA A 206 -23.89 6.66 4.29
N GLY A 207 -24.60 7.24 3.31
CA GLY A 207 -25.23 8.56 3.41
C GLY A 207 -24.42 9.69 2.76
N PRO A 208 -24.99 10.91 2.69
CA PRO A 208 -24.43 12.03 1.93
C PRO A 208 -23.09 12.53 2.48
N ALA A 209 -22.80 12.27 3.76
CA ALA A 209 -21.52 12.62 4.38
C ALA A 209 -20.30 11.95 3.71
N PHE A 210 -20.53 10.86 2.97
CA PHE A 210 -19.53 10.11 2.20
C PHE A 210 -19.71 10.30 0.68
N ALA A 211 -20.51 11.27 0.25
CA ALA A 211 -20.53 11.68 -1.15
C ALA A 211 -19.12 12.13 -1.57
N ALA A 212 -18.78 11.92 -2.84
CA ALA A 212 -17.45 12.21 -3.35
C ALA A 212 -17.02 13.67 -3.09
N SER A 213 -17.95 14.62 -3.29
CA SER A 213 -17.72 16.04 -3.04
C SER A 213 -17.42 16.36 -1.57
N ASP A 214 -18.11 15.69 -0.65
CA ASP A 214 -17.92 15.91 0.79
C ASP A 214 -16.62 15.31 1.30
N ILE A 215 -16.23 14.13 0.80
CA ILE A 215 -14.92 13.54 1.09
C ILE A 215 -13.80 14.48 0.62
N LEU A 216 -13.86 14.98 -0.61
CA LEU A 216 -12.85 15.92 -1.13
C LEU A 216 -12.81 17.22 -0.32
N ARG A 217 -13.96 17.73 0.12
CA ARG A 217 -14.04 18.93 0.98
C ARG A 217 -13.36 18.71 2.33
N ARG A 218 -13.49 17.53 2.94
CA ARG A 218 -12.81 17.16 4.18
C ARG A 218 -11.30 17.02 3.95
N ALA A 219 -10.90 16.28 2.91
CA ALA A 219 -9.50 16.06 2.56
C ALA A 219 -8.74 17.37 2.27
N ALA A 220 -9.39 18.38 1.70
CA ALA A 220 -8.79 19.71 1.51
C ALA A 220 -8.39 20.43 2.81
N THR A 221 -8.88 19.95 3.96
CA THR A 221 -8.53 20.46 5.29
C THR A 221 -7.60 19.52 6.06
N ALA A 222 -7.15 18.43 5.43
CA ALA A 222 -6.30 17.44 6.06
C ALA A 222 -4.85 17.92 6.19
N ASP A 223 -4.22 17.55 7.31
CA ASP A 223 -2.82 17.90 7.60
C ASP A 223 -1.85 17.27 6.57
N ASP A 224 -2.25 16.16 5.95
CA ASP A 224 -1.48 15.41 4.94
C ASP A 224 -1.77 15.80 3.49
N ALA A 225 -2.32 17.00 3.25
CA ALA A 225 -2.54 17.52 1.90
C ALA A 225 -1.25 17.60 1.04
N TRP A 226 -0.06 17.50 1.65
CA TRP A 226 1.21 17.45 0.93
C TRP A 226 1.46 16.11 0.22
N GLU A 227 0.80 15.02 0.65
CA GLU A 227 0.99 13.68 0.09
C GLU A 227 0.39 13.53 -1.30
N HIS A 228 -0.61 14.36 -1.63
CA HIS A 228 -1.34 14.31 -2.88
C HIS A 228 -1.34 15.67 -3.57
N ALA A 229 -0.86 15.70 -4.81
CA ALA A 229 -1.02 16.87 -5.67
C ALA A 229 -2.48 17.03 -6.11
N GLN A 230 -3.24 15.92 -6.20
CA GLN A 230 -4.64 15.93 -6.58
C GLN A 230 -5.37 14.70 -6.06
N LEU A 231 -6.59 14.88 -5.56
CA LEU A 231 -7.55 13.82 -5.30
C LEU A 231 -8.74 13.98 -6.25
N LEU A 232 -9.21 12.88 -6.84
CA LEU A 232 -10.31 12.87 -7.79
C LEU A 232 -11.16 11.61 -7.62
N PHE A 233 -12.48 11.76 -7.56
CA PHE A 233 -13.39 10.65 -7.70
C PHE A 233 -13.80 10.47 -9.16
N ILE A 234 -13.69 9.24 -9.67
CA ILE A 234 -14.01 8.87 -11.04
C ILE A 234 -14.96 7.66 -11.06
N PRO A 235 -15.70 7.44 -12.16
CA PRO A 235 -16.48 6.22 -12.33
C PRO A 235 -15.63 4.95 -12.19
N THR A 236 -16.21 3.88 -11.67
CA THR A 236 -15.57 2.58 -11.37
C THR A 236 -15.31 1.71 -12.60
N ASP A 237 -15.09 2.33 -13.76
CA ASP A 237 -14.83 1.66 -15.03
C ASP A 237 -13.40 1.91 -15.53
N ARG A 238 -12.92 1.00 -16.36
CA ARG A 238 -11.55 1.03 -16.87
C ARG A 238 -11.27 2.22 -17.78
N GLU A 239 -12.26 2.63 -18.57
CA GLU A 239 -12.12 3.74 -19.52
C GLU A 239 -11.89 5.05 -18.75
N SER A 240 -12.63 5.28 -17.67
CA SER A 240 -12.48 6.46 -16.81
C SER A 240 -11.11 6.51 -16.13
N LEU A 241 -10.57 5.36 -15.71
CA LEU A 241 -9.21 5.27 -15.17
C LEU A 241 -8.15 5.62 -16.22
N ASP A 242 -8.24 4.99 -17.40
CA ASP A 242 -7.28 5.19 -18.49
C ASP A 242 -7.31 6.62 -19.04
N ARG A 243 -8.50 7.24 -19.11
CA ARG A 243 -8.67 8.66 -19.46
C ARG A 243 -7.98 9.58 -18.46
N THR A 244 -8.12 9.31 -17.16
CA THR A 244 -7.51 10.11 -16.09
C THR A 244 -5.98 10.11 -16.21
N ILE A 245 -5.40 8.92 -16.39
CA ILE A 245 -3.94 8.76 -16.56
C ILE A 245 -3.48 9.47 -17.84
N THR A 246 -4.13 9.18 -18.97
CA THR A 246 -3.75 9.71 -20.29
C THR A 246 -3.84 11.24 -20.37
N ALA A 247 -4.92 11.83 -19.86
CA ALA A 247 -5.14 13.28 -19.92
C ALA A 247 -4.12 14.09 -19.11
N SER A 248 -3.58 13.49 -18.04
CA SER A 248 -2.62 14.16 -17.16
C SER A 248 -1.17 14.17 -17.68
N ALA A 249 -0.85 13.34 -18.68
CA ALA A 249 0.52 13.03 -19.11
C ALA A 249 1.44 12.57 -17.95
N ARG A 250 0.86 12.03 -16.87
CA ARG A 250 1.57 11.42 -15.74
C ARG A 250 1.44 9.89 -15.80
N ALA A 251 2.46 9.20 -15.31
CA ALA A 251 2.45 7.74 -15.24
C ALA A 251 1.57 7.24 -14.09
N ALA A 252 1.19 5.97 -14.14
CA ALA A 252 0.56 5.26 -13.04
C ALA A 252 1.62 4.48 -12.25
N VAL A 253 1.41 4.33 -10.93
CA VAL A 253 2.29 3.52 -10.09
C VAL A 253 2.27 2.06 -10.53
N PRO A 254 3.39 1.33 -10.40
CA PRO A 254 3.42 -0.10 -10.62
C PRO A 254 2.35 -0.81 -9.77
N GLY A 255 1.49 -1.59 -10.42
CA GLY A 255 0.41 -2.34 -9.74
C GLY A 255 -0.94 -1.63 -9.67
N MET A 256 -1.07 -0.36 -10.07
CA MET A 256 -2.36 0.36 -10.06
C MET A 256 -3.47 -0.41 -10.79
N TYR A 257 -3.15 -1.02 -11.93
CA TYR A 257 -4.13 -1.81 -12.68
C TYR A 257 -4.41 -3.19 -12.07
N VAL A 258 -3.46 -3.78 -11.36
CA VAL A 258 -3.71 -5.01 -10.57
C VAL A 258 -4.69 -4.71 -9.44
N VAL A 259 -4.50 -3.59 -8.75
CA VAL A 259 -5.40 -3.08 -7.70
C VAL A 259 -6.79 -2.77 -8.28
N PHE A 260 -6.86 -2.15 -9.46
CA PHE A 260 -8.12 -1.95 -10.17
C PHE A 260 -8.84 -3.26 -10.50
N ASP A 261 -8.13 -4.28 -10.99
CA ASP A 261 -8.74 -5.57 -11.33
C ASP A 261 -9.30 -6.29 -10.08
N MET A 262 -8.63 -6.17 -8.93
CA MET A 262 -9.16 -6.65 -7.65
C MET A 262 -10.45 -5.93 -7.26
N LEU A 263 -10.48 -4.60 -7.40
CA LEU A 263 -11.67 -3.78 -7.16
C LEU A 263 -12.82 -4.17 -8.10
N ALA A 264 -12.55 -4.30 -9.40
CA ALA A 264 -13.55 -4.66 -10.39
C ALA A 264 -14.17 -6.03 -10.10
N GLY A 265 -13.35 -7.01 -9.72
CA GLY A 265 -13.84 -8.33 -9.32
C GLY A 265 -14.70 -8.29 -8.04
N TYR A 266 -14.36 -7.46 -7.06
CA TYR A 266 -15.18 -7.22 -5.87
C TYR A 266 -16.50 -6.52 -6.20
N LEU A 267 -16.49 -5.52 -7.07
CA LEU A 267 -17.69 -4.82 -7.50
C LEU A 267 -18.64 -5.73 -8.29
N SER A 268 -18.11 -6.68 -9.04
CA SER A 268 -18.90 -7.63 -9.84
C SER A 268 -19.60 -8.72 -9.03
N SER A 269 -19.23 -8.94 -7.76
CA SER A 269 -19.84 -9.95 -6.89
C SER A 269 -20.97 -9.41 -6.02
N ARG A 270 -21.26 -8.10 -6.09
CA ARG A 270 -22.26 -7.40 -5.28
C ARG A 270 -23.56 -7.13 -6.03
#